data_AF-A0A958QK65-F1
#
_entry.id   AF-A0A958QK65-F1
#
_cell.length_a   1.000
_cell.length_b   1.000
_cell.length_c   1.000
_cell.angle_alpha   90.00
_cell.angle_beta   90.00
_cell.angle_gamma   90.00
#
_symmetry.space_group_name_H-M   'P 1'
#
loop_
_entity.id
_entity.type
_entity.pdbx_description
1 polymer ?
#
loop_
_entity_poly.entity_id
_entity_poly.type
_entity_poly.pdbx_seq_one_letter_code
_entity_poly.pdbx_strand_id
1 'polypeptide(L)'
;MFSIIKYLSMLYIFACLSISCSTASLQIQTEPSDSSVTSIENGVEKKLGVSPLSYDKNNYPFQDQKLIRLVVEKPGYLKEQIVIENEYFMKTGHINVKLTPIANWKEATQDPQANKYLNDVASMAAEIQAMTVKKDFAGAEALTKSLISRYPKLSVGYILMGNIYYLQRRVGDATQAYAKALDLNPGHQETKSILDRLKGQTF
;
A
#
# COMPACT_ATOMS: atom_id res chain seq x y z
N MET A 1 -2.29 -19.75 -63.79
CA MET A 1 -3.44 -20.66 -63.68
C MET A 1 -3.85 -20.70 -62.20
N PHE A 2 -4.94 -20.00 -61.84
CA PHE A 2 -5.91 -20.21 -60.73
C PHE A 2 -5.42 -20.86 -59.41
N SER A 3 -5.68 -20.40 -58.17
CA SER A 3 -6.73 -19.59 -57.51
C SER A 3 -6.19 -19.23 -56.10
N ILE A 4 -6.27 -18.01 -55.55
CA ILE A 4 -7.41 -17.37 -54.84
C ILE A 4 -8.25 -18.32 -53.97
N ILE A 5 -7.95 -18.43 -52.66
CA ILE A 5 -8.91 -18.89 -51.64
C ILE A 5 -8.79 -18.06 -50.35
N LYS A 6 -9.71 -17.10 -50.25
CA LYS A 6 -10.51 -16.66 -49.08
C LYS A 6 -9.78 -16.15 -47.82
N TYR A 7 -9.51 -14.84 -47.81
CA TYR A 7 -9.80 -14.01 -46.63
C TYR A 7 -11.30 -13.72 -46.62
N LEU A 8 -12.06 -14.46 -45.81
CA LEU A 8 -13.50 -14.22 -45.62
C LEU A 8 -13.72 -13.72 -44.18
N SER A 9 -13.87 -12.41 -44.10
CA SER A 9 -14.71 -11.66 -43.15
C SER A 9 -15.56 -12.52 -42.19
N MET A 10 -15.26 -12.44 -40.90
CA MET A 10 -16.24 -12.71 -39.86
C MET A 10 -16.15 -11.63 -38.78
N LEU A 11 -16.56 -10.43 -39.18
CA LEU A 11 -16.91 -9.34 -38.25
C LEU A 11 -18.30 -9.67 -37.69
N TYR A 12 -18.35 -10.48 -36.63
CA TYR A 12 -19.59 -10.73 -35.89
C TYR A 12 -19.90 -9.51 -35.02
N ILE A 13 -20.59 -8.52 -35.61
CA ILE A 13 -21.31 -7.51 -34.84
C ILE A 13 -22.59 -8.18 -34.34
N PHE A 14 -22.52 -8.79 -33.16
CA PHE A 14 -23.72 -9.22 -32.43
C PHE A 14 -24.37 -7.96 -31.83
N ALA A 15 -25.24 -7.34 -32.63
CA ALA A 15 -26.15 -6.29 -32.17
C ALA A 15 -27.28 -6.94 -31.34
N CYS A 16 -26.98 -7.30 -30.09
CA CYS A 16 -28.02 -7.59 -29.10
C CYS A 16 -28.43 -6.26 -28.43
N LEU A 17 -29.42 -5.60 -29.03
CA LEU A 17 -30.27 -4.63 -28.35
C LEU A 17 -31.14 -5.39 -27.34
N SER A 18 -30.58 -5.78 -26.20
CA SER A 18 -31.39 -6.13 -25.05
C SER A 18 -31.80 -4.84 -24.36
N ILE A 19 -33.08 -4.48 -24.51
CA ILE A 19 -33.78 -3.55 -23.63
C ILE A 19 -33.72 -4.15 -22.23
N SER A 20 -32.66 -3.84 -21.48
CA SER A 20 -32.58 -4.21 -20.08
C SER A 20 -33.19 -3.07 -19.29
N CYS A 21 -34.36 -3.33 -18.72
CA CYS A 21 -34.96 -2.50 -17.69
C CYS A 21 -33.90 -2.31 -16.60
N SER A 22 -33.28 -1.13 -16.52
CA SER A 22 -32.21 -0.87 -15.57
C SER A 22 -32.82 -0.69 -14.18
N THR A 23 -33.04 -1.78 -13.47
CA THR A 23 -33.01 -1.69 -12.01
C THR A 23 -31.64 -1.12 -11.64
N ALA A 24 -31.60 -0.02 -10.89
CA ALA A 24 -30.35 0.54 -10.42
C ALA A 24 -29.62 -0.52 -9.59
N SER A 25 -28.61 -1.15 -10.18
CA SER A 25 -27.81 -2.18 -9.54
C SER A 25 -26.64 -1.54 -8.82
N LEU A 26 -26.43 -1.90 -7.56
CA LEU A 26 -25.27 -1.53 -6.76
C LEU A 26 -24.17 -2.55 -7.03
N GLN A 27 -23.07 -2.12 -7.64
CA GLN A 27 -22.03 -3.01 -8.13
C GLN A 27 -20.72 -2.84 -7.35
N ILE A 28 -20.04 -3.96 -7.06
CA ILE A 28 -18.68 -3.96 -6.54
C ILE A 28 -17.81 -4.71 -7.54
N GLN A 29 -16.94 -3.98 -8.21
CA GLN A 29 -15.99 -4.52 -9.18
C GLN A 29 -14.57 -4.39 -8.63
N THR A 30 -13.70 -5.33 -9.01
CA THR A 30 -12.30 -5.28 -8.63
C THR A 30 -11.39 -5.59 -9.80
N GLU A 31 -10.17 -5.06 -9.75
CA GLU A 31 -9.10 -5.34 -10.70
C GLU A 31 -7.90 -5.91 -9.91
N PRO A 32 -7.51 -7.19 -10.11
CA PRO A 32 -8.13 -8.19 -10.99
C PRO A 32 -9.52 -8.63 -10.51
N SER A 33 -10.31 -9.20 -11.42
CA SER A 33 -11.61 -9.81 -11.08
C SER A 33 -11.45 -11.03 -10.16
N ASP A 34 -12.59 -11.55 -9.70
CA ASP A 34 -12.67 -12.74 -8.84
C ASP A 34 -11.87 -12.57 -7.55
N SER A 35 -11.81 -11.34 -7.03
CA SER A 35 -11.26 -11.02 -5.72
C SER A 35 -12.32 -11.25 -4.65
N SER A 36 -11.92 -11.81 -3.52
CA SER A 36 -12.79 -12.03 -2.37
C SER A 36 -13.17 -10.69 -1.77
N VAL A 37 -14.46 -10.48 -1.49
CA VAL A 37 -14.97 -9.28 -0.84
C VAL A 37 -15.66 -9.66 0.46
N THR A 38 -15.28 -9.01 1.55
CA THR A 38 -15.79 -9.21 2.90
C THR A 38 -16.20 -7.87 3.48
N SER A 39 -17.34 -7.77 4.17
CA SER A 39 -17.66 -6.60 5.00
C SER A 39 -17.22 -6.79 6.45
N ILE A 40 -16.85 -5.69 7.11
CA ILE A 40 -16.61 -5.67 8.55
C ILE A 40 -17.74 -4.91 9.23
N GLU A 41 -18.51 -5.62 10.05
CA GLU A 41 -19.66 -5.09 10.79
C GLU A 41 -19.42 -5.29 12.28
N ASN A 42 -19.25 -4.21 13.04
CA ASN A 42 -18.94 -4.25 14.48
C ASN A 42 -17.75 -5.15 14.84
N GLY A 43 -16.75 -5.24 13.96
CA GLY A 43 -15.56 -6.09 14.14
C GLY A 43 -15.75 -7.54 13.69
N VAL A 44 -16.94 -7.92 13.23
CA VAL A 44 -17.23 -9.26 12.69
C VAL A 44 -17.12 -9.22 11.16
N GLU A 45 -16.36 -10.17 10.62
CA GLU A 45 -16.23 -10.35 9.17
C GLU A 45 -17.42 -11.11 8.59
N LYS A 46 -18.03 -10.55 7.54
CA LYS A 46 -19.14 -11.15 6.80
C LYS A 46 -18.75 -11.28 5.34
N LYS A 47 -18.61 -12.51 4.86
CA LYS A 47 -18.23 -12.78 3.47
C LYS A 47 -19.37 -12.40 2.53
N LEU A 48 -19.06 -11.55 1.55
CA LEU A 48 -20.04 -11.07 0.56
C LEU A 48 -19.98 -11.87 -0.75
N GLY A 49 -18.80 -12.38 -1.10
CA GLY A 49 -18.59 -13.23 -2.27
C GLY A 49 -17.29 -12.90 -3.01
N VAL A 50 -17.28 -13.11 -4.31
CA VAL A 50 -16.18 -12.73 -5.22
C VAL A 50 -16.68 -11.71 -6.24
N SER A 51 -15.87 -10.71 -6.56
CA SER A 51 -16.25 -9.68 -7.54
C SER A 51 -16.27 -10.24 -8.98
N PRO A 52 -17.14 -9.74 -9.87
CA PRO A 52 -18.07 -8.64 -9.65
C PRO A 52 -19.29 -9.07 -8.82
N LEU A 53 -19.64 -8.27 -7.82
CA LEU A 53 -20.86 -8.44 -7.02
C LEU A 53 -21.90 -7.42 -7.47
N SER A 54 -23.15 -7.84 -7.53
CA SER A 54 -24.27 -6.98 -7.89
C SER A 54 -25.40 -7.17 -6.91
N TYR A 55 -25.91 -6.06 -6.39
CA TYR A 55 -27.06 -6.01 -5.49
C TYR A 55 -28.16 -5.15 -6.11
N ASP A 56 -29.40 -5.48 -5.81
CA ASP A 56 -30.54 -4.60 -5.97
C ASP A 56 -30.92 -3.99 -4.60
N LYS A 57 -31.97 -3.18 -4.56
CA LYS A 57 -32.43 -2.56 -3.31
C LYS A 57 -32.96 -3.57 -2.29
N ASN A 58 -33.41 -4.75 -2.72
CA ASN A 58 -34.04 -5.75 -1.86
C ASN A 58 -33.01 -6.66 -1.19
N ASN A 59 -31.88 -6.93 -1.86
CA ASN A 59 -30.81 -7.80 -1.36
C ASN A 59 -29.55 -7.03 -0.92
N TYR A 60 -29.65 -5.70 -0.80
CA TYR A 60 -28.54 -4.85 -0.37
C TYR A 60 -28.08 -5.18 1.06
N PRO A 61 -26.81 -5.55 1.28
CA PRO A 61 -26.36 -6.09 2.56
C PRO A 61 -26.06 -5.02 3.64
N PHE A 62 -26.12 -3.72 3.30
CA PHE A 62 -25.66 -2.63 4.17
C PHE A 62 -26.77 -1.66 4.60
N GLN A 63 -28.03 -2.10 4.66
CA GLN A 63 -29.19 -1.21 4.87
C GLN A 63 -29.06 -0.29 6.10
N ASP A 64 -28.57 -0.81 7.23
CA ASP A 64 -28.50 -0.08 8.50
C ASP A 64 -27.11 0.53 8.79
N GLN A 65 -26.19 0.49 7.83
CA GLN A 65 -24.81 0.93 8.04
C GLN A 65 -24.58 2.34 7.51
N LYS A 66 -24.08 3.26 8.35
CA LYS A 66 -23.63 4.58 7.86
C LYS A 66 -22.35 4.47 7.03
N LEU A 67 -21.43 3.62 7.46
CA LEU A 67 -20.14 3.37 6.83
C LEU A 67 -20.03 1.90 6.47
N ILE A 68 -19.66 1.64 5.22
CA ILE A 68 -19.36 0.31 4.72
C ILE A 68 -17.86 0.13 4.80
N ARG A 69 -17.41 -0.92 5.49
CA ARG A 69 -16.01 -1.32 5.52
C ARG A 69 -15.86 -2.59 4.72
N LEU A 70 -15.16 -2.53 3.59
CA LEU A 70 -14.88 -3.70 2.77
C LEU A 70 -13.41 -4.05 2.87
N VAL A 71 -13.15 -5.35 2.92
CA VAL A 71 -11.84 -5.95 2.75
C VAL A 71 -11.87 -6.72 1.45
N VAL A 72 -10.92 -6.41 0.56
CA VAL A 72 -10.77 -7.06 -0.73
C VAL A 72 -9.44 -7.81 -0.76
N GLU A 73 -9.50 -9.10 -1.10
CA GLU A 73 -8.35 -10.00 -1.10
C GLU A 73 -8.23 -10.78 -2.40
N LYS A 74 -7.01 -10.89 -2.90
CA LYS A 74 -6.64 -11.80 -3.99
C LYS A 74 -5.25 -12.35 -3.73
N PRO A 75 -5.02 -13.68 -3.87
CA PRO A 75 -3.68 -14.23 -3.83
C PRO A 75 -2.76 -13.52 -4.84
N GLY A 76 -1.59 -13.07 -4.38
CA GLY A 76 -0.63 -12.31 -5.19
C GLY A 76 -0.85 -10.79 -5.18
N TYR A 77 -1.80 -10.28 -4.40
CA TYR A 77 -2.11 -8.85 -4.31
C TYR A 77 -2.17 -8.38 -2.85
N LEU A 78 -1.87 -7.10 -2.62
CA LEU A 78 -2.00 -6.49 -1.31
C LEU A 78 -3.47 -6.49 -0.91
N LYS A 79 -3.74 -6.84 0.35
CA LYS A 79 -5.08 -6.74 0.93
C LYS A 79 -5.48 -5.27 0.97
N GLU A 80 -6.59 -4.92 0.33
CA GLU A 80 -7.12 -3.56 0.34
C GLU A 80 -8.28 -3.47 1.33
N GLN A 81 -8.30 -2.42 2.14
CA GLN A 81 -9.41 -2.10 3.04
C GLN A 81 -9.97 -0.73 2.67
N ILE A 82 -11.23 -0.69 2.27
CA ILE A 82 -11.93 0.53 1.88
C ILE A 82 -13.03 0.86 2.88
N VAL A 83 -13.21 2.14 3.16
CA VAL A 83 -14.29 2.67 4.00
C VAL A 83 -15.05 3.69 3.17
N ILE A 84 -16.34 3.46 2.96
CA ILE A 84 -17.17 4.28 2.08
C ILE A 84 -18.45 4.63 2.83
N GLU A 85 -18.92 5.87 2.69
CA GLU A 85 -20.25 6.24 3.18
C GLU A 85 -21.32 5.51 2.38
N ASN A 86 -22.25 4.86 3.08
CA ASN A 86 -23.29 4.07 2.44
C ASN A 86 -24.14 4.93 1.49
N GLU A 87 -24.49 6.16 1.89
CA GLU A 87 -25.22 7.11 1.06
C GLU A 87 -24.47 7.43 -0.25
N TYR A 88 -23.15 7.60 -0.19
CA TYR A 88 -22.33 7.84 -1.37
C TYR A 88 -22.37 6.63 -2.32
N PHE A 89 -22.29 5.40 -1.81
CA PHE A 89 -22.39 4.21 -2.63
C PHE A 89 -23.79 4.07 -3.26
N MET A 90 -24.85 4.28 -2.48
CA MET A 90 -26.23 4.26 -2.98
C MET A 90 -26.48 5.28 -4.10
N LYS A 91 -25.80 6.43 -4.05
CA LYS A 91 -25.87 7.47 -5.09
C LYS A 91 -25.05 7.13 -6.34
N THR A 92 -23.85 6.57 -6.16
CA THR A 92 -22.93 6.28 -7.28
C THR A 92 -23.25 4.97 -7.98
N GLY A 93 -23.81 4.00 -7.28
CA GLY A 93 -24.19 2.71 -7.83
C GLY A 93 -23.02 1.74 -8.04
N HIS A 94 -21.77 2.17 -7.87
CA HIS A 94 -20.60 1.34 -8.16
C HIS A 94 -19.43 1.63 -7.22
N ILE A 95 -18.71 0.57 -6.84
CA ILE A 95 -17.41 0.61 -6.18
C ILE A 95 -16.44 -0.12 -7.09
N ASN A 96 -15.33 0.54 -7.42
CA ASN A 96 -14.23 -0.06 -8.16
C ASN A 96 -13.00 -0.11 -7.26
N VAL A 97 -12.47 -1.32 -7.01
CA VAL A 97 -11.26 -1.51 -6.20
C VAL A 97 -10.16 -2.07 -7.08
N LYS A 98 -9.10 -1.29 -7.28
CA LYS A 98 -7.88 -1.77 -7.95
C LYS A 98 -6.93 -2.29 -6.88
N LEU A 99 -6.71 -3.59 -6.87
CA LEU A 99 -5.73 -4.22 -5.99
C LEU A 99 -4.32 -3.96 -6.54
N THR A 100 -3.39 -3.69 -5.64
CA THR A 100 -1.98 -3.57 -5.99
C THR A 100 -1.34 -4.96 -5.97
N PRO A 101 -0.71 -5.44 -7.07
CA PRO A 101 0.06 -6.67 -7.02
C PRO A 101 1.08 -6.61 -5.88
N ILE A 102 1.19 -7.67 -5.09
CA ILE A 102 2.35 -7.81 -4.20
C ILE A 102 3.54 -7.86 -5.13
N ALA A 103 4.41 -6.84 -5.07
CA ALA A 103 5.67 -6.86 -5.79
C ALA A 103 6.32 -8.22 -5.54
N ASN A 104 6.62 -8.95 -6.62
CA ASN A 104 7.24 -10.25 -6.48
C ASN A 104 8.67 -10.04 -5.96
N TRP A 105 8.84 -10.04 -4.63
CA TRP A 105 10.14 -9.89 -3.99
C TRP A 105 11.13 -10.95 -4.48
N LYS A 106 10.65 -12.06 -5.05
CA LYS A 106 11.48 -13.10 -5.69
C LYS A 106 12.06 -12.65 -7.03
N GLU A 107 11.38 -11.79 -7.78
CA GLU A 107 11.91 -11.17 -9.01
C GLU A 107 12.77 -9.95 -8.68
N ALA A 108 12.35 -9.14 -7.69
CA ALA A 108 13.16 -8.02 -7.21
C ALA A 108 14.51 -8.47 -6.60
N THR A 109 14.58 -9.67 -6.01
CA THR A 109 15.85 -10.25 -5.52
C THR A 109 16.67 -10.92 -6.62
N GLN A 110 16.10 -11.15 -7.80
CA GLN A 110 16.82 -11.61 -9.00
C GLN A 110 17.40 -10.44 -9.81
N ASP A 111 16.85 -9.23 -9.70
CA ASP A 111 17.48 -8.01 -10.22
C ASP A 111 18.80 -7.75 -9.44
N PRO A 112 19.98 -7.83 -10.10
CA PRO A 112 21.26 -7.63 -9.43
C PRO A 112 21.39 -6.25 -8.77
N GLN A 113 20.76 -5.22 -9.33
CA GLN A 113 20.83 -3.86 -8.80
C GLN A 113 19.94 -3.72 -7.57
N ALA A 114 18.71 -4.21 -7.61
CA ALA A 114 17.81 -4.20 -6.46
C ALA A 114 18.32 -5.09 -5.33
N ASN A 115 18.86 -6.27 -5.65
CA ASN A 115 19.50 -7.15 -4.68
C ASN A 115 20.74 -6.50 -4.05
N LYS A 116 21.59 -5.85 -4.85
CA LYS A 116 22.74 -5.10 -4.33
C LYS A 116 22.29 -3.96 -3.41
N TYR A 117 21.27 -3.20 -3.80
CA TYR A 117 20.69 -2.14 -2.98
C TYR A 117 20.19 -2.68 -1.63
N LEU A 118 19.38 -3.74 -1.63
CA LEU A 118 18.83 -4.35 -0.43
C LEU A 118 19.91 -4.88 0.51
N ASN A 119 20.86 -5.66 -0.03
CA ASN A 119 21.95 -6.23 0.77
C ASN A 119 22.85 -5.16 1.36
N ASP A 120 23.15 -4.12 0.59
CA ASP A 120 24.00 -3.03 1.05
C ASP A 120 23.31 -2.21 2.15
N VAL A 121 22.07 -1.79 1.94
CA VAL A 121 21.28 -1.08 2.96
C VAL A 121 21.13 -1.92 4.22
N ALA A 122 20.77 -3.20 4.09
CA ALA A 122 20.57 -4.09 5.23
C ALA A 122 21.87 -4.31 6.02
N SER A 123 22.99 -4.57 5.33
CA SER A 123 24.29 -4.77 5.98
C SER A 123 24.76 -3.51 6.70
N MET A 124 24.69 -2.35 6.04
CA MET A 124 25.07 -1.07 6.64
C MET A 124 24.19 -0.74 7.85
N ALA A 125 22.86 -0.91 7.74
CA ALA A 125 21.94 -0.65 8.84
C ALA A 125 22.21 -1.55 10.05
N ALA A 126 22.47 -2.84 9.82
CA ALA A 126 22.81 -3.78 10.88
C ALA A 126 24.12 -3.39 11.60
N GLU A 127 25.14 -3.00 10.85
CA GLU A 127 26.42 -2.55 11.40
C GLU A 127 26.28 -1.24 12.19
N ILE A 128 25.55 -0.26 11.64
CA ILE A 128 25.22 1.00 12.34
C ILE A 128 24.52 0.70 13.67
N GLN A 129 23.53 -0.18 13.67
CA GLN A 129 22.81 -0.55 14.89
C GLN A 129 23.73 -1.25 15.89
N ALA A 130 24.59 -2.16 15.43
CA ALA A 130 25.56 -2.84 16.29
C ALA A 130 26.55 -1.85 16.92
N MET A 131 27.09 -0.90 16.16
CA MET A 131 27.95 0.18 16.66
C MET A 131 27.20 1.06 17.68
N THR A 132 25.95 1.41 17.37
CA THR A 132 25.07 2.21 18.25
C THR A 132 24.83 1.51 19.59
N VAL A 133 24.52 0.21 19.59
CA VAL A 133 24.34 -0.61 20.81
C VAL A 133 25.65 -0.69 21.61
N LYS A 134 26.79 -0.81 20.93
CA LYS A 134 28.13 -0.78 21.56
C LYS A 134 28.53 0.62 22.05
N LYS A 135 27.70 1.65 21.83
CA LYS A 135 27.98 3.06 22.12
C LYS A 135 29.19 3.63 21.35
N ASP A 136 29.59 2.97 20.27
CA ASP A 136 30.52 3.55 19.29
C ASP A 136 29.75 4.52 18.39
N PHE A 137 29.40 5.67 18.97
CA PHE A 137 28.60 6.66 18.25
C PHE A 137 29.39 7.33 17.13
N ALA A 138 30.72 7.45 17.25
CA ALA A 138 31.55 8.02 16.21
C ALA A 138 31.54 7.13 14.95
N GLY A 139 31.73 5.82 15.12
CA GLY A 139 31.61 4.84 14.04
C GLY A 139 30.20 4.81 13.44
N ALA A 140 29.17 4.76 14.29
CA ALA A 140 27.78 4.74 13.86
C ALA A 140 27.40 6.00 13.05
N GLU A 141 27.77 7.20 13.51
CA GLU A 141 27.53 8.45 12.78
C GLU A 141 28.24 8.47 11.43
N ALA A 142 29.52 8.05 11.38
CA ALA A 142 30.30 8.02 10.15
C ALA A 142 29.68 7.07 9.11
N LEU A 143 29.32 5.85 9.53
CA LEU A 143 28.70 4.87 8.65
C LEU A 143 27.29 5.30 8.21
N THR A 144 26.53 5.94 9.10
CA THR A 144 25.21 6.49 8.77
C THR A 144 25.30 7.64 7.75
N LYS A 145 26.33 8.51 7.85
CA LYS A 145 26.59 9.55 6.83
C LYS A 145 26.90 8.93 5.47
N SER A 146 27.68 7.84 5.45
CA SER A 146 27.95 7.08 4.22
C SER A 146 26.65 6.51 3.62
N LEU A 147 25.79 5.91 4.45
CA LEU A 147 24.49 5.37 4.01
C LEU A 147 23.60 6.45 3.39
N ILE A 148 23.50 7.62 4.03
CA ILE A 148 22.73 8.77 3.53
C ILE A 148 23.31 9.31 2.22
N SER A 149 24.64 9.39 2.11
CA SER A 149 25.31 9.84 0.88
C SER A 149 25.01 8.91 -0.30
N ARG A 150 25.04 7.60 -0.08
CA ARG A 150 24.78 6.60 -1.10
C ARG A 150 23.30 6.49 -1.47
N TYR A 151 22.40 6.65 -0.50
CA TYR A 151 20.95 6.55 -0.68
C TYR A 151 20.22 7.75 -0.06
N PRO A 152 20.30 8.94 -0.68
CA PRO A 152 19.79 10.18 -0.07
C PRO A 152 18.26 10.25 0.05
N LYS A 153 17.53 9.38 -0.67
CA LYS A 153 16.06 9.30 -0.60
C LYS A 153 15.58 8.20 0.36
N LEU A 154 16.49 7.53 1.05
CA LEU A 154 16.18 6.44 1.95
C LEU A 154 15.94 6.98 3.36
N SER A 155 14.69 6.94 3.81
CA SER A 155 14.31 7.46 5.13
C SER A 155 15.04 6.77 6.29
N VAL A 156 15.35 5.46 6.17
CA VAL A 156 16.00 4.72 7.27
C VAL A 156 17.37 5.28 7.66
N GLY A 157 18.13 5.88 6.75
CA GLY A 157 19.40 6.52 7.09
C GLY A 157 19.22 7.69 8.05
N TYR A 158 18.18 8.51 7.83
CA TYR A 158 17.84 9.62 8.71
C TYR A 158 17.22 9.16 10.04
N ILE A 159 16.46 8.05 10.04
CA ILE A 159 15.95 7.43 11.28
C ILE A 159 17.12 6.94 12.15
N LEU A 160 18.08 6.23 11.57
CA LEU A 160 19.27 5.75 12.27
C LEU A 160 20.09 6.91 12.85
N MET A 161 20.27 7.98 12.07
CA MET A 161 20.95 9.18 12.55
C MET A 161 20.21 9.82 13.75
N GLY A 162 18.88 9.91 13.67
CA GLY A 162 18.05 10.40 14.77
C GLY A 162 18.21 9.56 16.04
N ASN A 163 18.22 8.23 15.91
CA ASN A 163 18.43 7.31 17.02
C ASN A 163 19.80 7.51 17.69
N ILE A 164 20.85 7.66 16.89
CA ILE A 164 22.21 7.90 17.38
C ILE A 164 22.27 9.23 18.17
N TYR A 165 21.75 10.32 17.59
CA TYR A 165 21.72 11.62 18.25
C TYR A 165 20.87 11.61 19.53
N TYR A 166 19.74 10.91 19.51
CA TYR A 166 18.89 10.78 20.70
C TYR A 166 19.64 10.07 21.83
N LEU A 167 20.36 8.98 21.55
CA LEU A 167 21.16 8.25 22.54
C LEU A 167 22.35 9.07 23.07
N GLN A 168 22.90 9.98 22.26
CA GLN A 168 23.90 10.96 22.68
C GLN A 168 23.31 12.17 23.42
N ARG A 169 21.99 12.20 23.68
CA ARG A 169 21.26 13.35 24.25
C ARG A 169 21.32 14.63 23.42
N ARG A 170 21.67 14.52 22.14
CA ARG A 170 21.65 15.62 21.17
C ARG A 170 20.24 15.76 20.60
N VAL A 171 19.30 16.16 21.45
CA VAL A 171 17.86 16.16 21.13
C VAL A 171 17.54 17.03 19.91
N GLY A 172 18.14 18.21 19.80
CA GLY A 172 17.92 19.10 18.65
C GLY A 172 18.35 18.49 17.30
N ASP A 173 19.45 17.75 17.29
CA ASP A 173 19.93 17.06 16.08
C ASP A 173 19.04 15.85 15.78
N ALA A 174 18.60 15.11 16.82
CA ALA A 174 17.68 14.00 16.66
C ALA A 174 16.35 14.45 16.05
N THR A 175 15.77 15.55 16.54
CA THR A 175 14.54 16.15 16.01
C THR A 175 14.67 16.49 14.53
N GLN A 176 15.78 17.09 14.11
CA GLN A 176 16.02 17.42 12.69
C GLN A 176 16.14 16.16 11.82
N ALA A 177 16.86 15.15 12.29
CA ALA A 177 17.04 13.90 11.56
C ALA A 177 15.71 13.14 11.39
N TYR A 178 14.91 13.02 12.46
CA TYR A 178 13.59 12.38 12.37
C TYR A 178 12.60 13.17 11.51
N ALA A 179 12.64 14.51 11.55
CA ALA A 179 11.84 15.32 10.64
C ALA A 179 12.19 15.03 9.18
N LYS A 180 13.49 14.95 8.86
CA LYS A 180 13.93 14.62 7.49
C LYS A 180 13.52 13.22 7.05
N ALA A 181 13.51 12.25 7.97
CA ALA A 181 13.00 10.92 7.70
C ALA A 181 11.51 10.92 7.32
N LEU A 182 10.70 11.74 7.99
CA LEU A 182 9.26 11.87 7.72
C LEU A 182 8.96 12.68 6.45
N ASP A 183 9.82 13.62 6.05
CA ASP A 183 9.73 14.26 4.72
C ASP A 183 9.82 13.22 3.60
N LEU A 184 10.64 12.17 3.79
CA LEU A 184 10.86 11.10 2.82
C LEU A 184 9.83 9.97 2.94
N ASN A 185 9.37 9.66 4.15
CA ASN A 185 8.33 8.67 4.40
C ASN A 185 7.32 9.18 5.46
N PRO A 186 6.30 9.93 5.04
CA PRO A 186 5.29 10.48 5.96
C PRO A 186 4.47 9.42 6.70
N GLY A 187 4.43 8.19 6.19
CA GLY A 187 3.67 7.08 6.77
C GLY A 187 4.35 6.34 7.92
N HIS A 188 5.60 6.70 8.28
CA HIS A 188 6.35 6.01 9.31
C HIS A 188 5.88 6.38 10.73
N GLN A 189 4.83 5.70 11.21
CA GLN A 189 4.13 6.01 12.46
C GLN A 189 5.06 6.05 13.69
N GLU A 190 6.01 5.11 13.80
CA GLU A 190 6.95 5.07 14.93
C GLU A 190 7.82 6.34 14.99
N THR A 191 8.40 6.75 13.86
CA THR A 191 9.22 7.97 13.81
C THR A 191 8.38 9.22 14.08
N LYS A 192 7.13 9.25 13.61
CA LYS A 192 6.19 10.32 13.93
C LYS A 192 5.96 10.42 15.44
N SER A 193 5.63 9.30 16.08
CA SER A 193 5.46 9.25 17.54
C SER A 193 6.72 9.66 18.32
N ILE A 194 7.91 9.27 17.85
CA ILE A 194 9.18 9.71 18.46
C ILE A 194 9.33 11.22 18.31
N LEU A 195 9.16 11.76 17.10
CA LEU A 195 9.33 13.19 16.84
C LEU A 195 8.36 14.05 17.66
N ASP A 196 7.10 13.64 17.77
CA ASP A 196 6.08 14.33 18.57
C ASP A 196 6.48 14.36 20.06
N ARG A 197 7.00 13.24 20.59
CA ARG A 197 7.52 13.18 21.96
C ARG A 197 8.72 14.10 22.19
N LEU A 198 9.65 14.17 21.23
CA LEU A 198 10.82 15.05 21.34
C LEU A 198 10.44 16.53 21.29
N LYS A 199 9.46 16.91 20.46
CA LYS A 199 8.96 18.29 20.38
C LYS A 199 8.16 18.72 21.61
N GLY A 200 7.47 17.79 22.26
CA GLY A 200 6.74 18.05 23.51
C GLY A 200 7.62 18.20 24.75
N GLN A 201 8.91 17.84 24.67
CA GLN A 201 9.90 18.08 25.72
C GLN A 201 10.56 19.45 25.50
N THR A 202 9.84 20.53 25.76
CA THR A 202 10.45 21.86 25.89
C THR A 202 11.29 21.90 27.17
N PHE A 203 12.59 22.20 27.06
CA PHE A 203 13.51 22.44 28.18
C PHE A 203 13.32 23.82 28.78
#